data_AF-A0A937GZR5-F1
#
_entry.id   AF-A0A937GZR5-F1
#
_cell.length_a   1.000
_cell.length_b   1.000
_cell.length_c   1.000
_cell.angle_alpha   90.00
_cell.angle_beta   90.00
_cell.angle_gamma   90.00
#
_symmetry.space_group_name_H-M   'P 1'
#
loop_
_entity.id
_entity.type
_entity.pdbx_description
1 polymer ?
#
loop_
_entity_poly.entity_id
_entity_poly.type
_entity_poly.pdbx_seq_one_letter_code
_entity_poly.pdbx_strand_id
1 'polypeptide(L)'
;MKWLAPPGQRRGVVDWLDLIFKDHGFLRLCWHNQHIVSDGVWRSNQPGPSRIAALGQAGIKTIINLRGPRQDGGWQLEAEACAKAGITLLDFTARSRAAPSKEMLYEA
;
A
#
# COMPACT_ATOMS: atom_id res chain seq x y z
N MET A 1 -1.64 -16.69 -6.05
CA MET A 1 -0.45 -15.82 -5.88
C MET A 1 -0.09 -15.77 -4.41
N LYS A 2 1.15 -16.12 -4.03
CA LYS A 2 1.60 -16.24 -2.62
C LYS A 2 1.41 -14.97 -1.79
N TRP A 3 1.53 -13.81 -2.44
CA TRP A 3 1.56 -12.50 -1.79
C TRP A 3 0.25 -11.71 -1.93
N LEU A 4 -0.82 -12.33 -2.42
CA LEU A 4 -2.09 -11.64 -2.57
C LEU A 4 -2.57 -11.16 -1.20
N ALA A 5 -2.85 -9.86 -1.09
CA ALA A 5 -3.31 -9.28 0.16
C ALA A 5 -4.65 -9.90 0.58
N PRO A 6 -4.84 -10.21 1.88
CA PRO A 6 -6.15 -10.61 2.37
C PRO A 6 -7.15 -9.45 2.22
N PRO A 7 -8.46 -9.74 2.19
CA PRO A 7 -9.46 -8.69 2.16
C PRO A 7 -9.38 -7.81 3.42
N GLY A 8 -9.47 -6.50 3.22
CA GLY A 8 -9.55 -5.55 4.33
C GLY A 8 -10.84 -5.72 5.14
N GLN A 9 -10.73 -5.61 6.46
CA GLN A 9 -11.80 -5.59 7.45
C GLN A 9 -11.94 -4.17 8.02
N ARG A 10 -12.70 -3.32 7.33
CA ARG A 10 -12.92 -1.92 7.73
C ARG A 10 -13.64 -1.83 9.07
N ARG A 11 -13.15 -0.96 9.95
CA ARG A 11 -13.72 -0.59 11.26
C ARG A 11 -14.40 0.78 11.22
N GLY A 12 -14.59 1.35 10.04
CA GLY A 12 -15.30 2.62 9.83
C GLY A 12 -14.41 3.84 10.07
N VAL A 13 -14.88 4.78 10.91
CA VAL A 13 -14.22 6.07 11.15
C VAL A 13 -12.88 5.89 11.88
N VAL A 14 -12.76 4.87 12.74
CA VAL A 14 -11.52 4.59 13.50
C VAL A 14 -10.33 4.39 12.57
N ASP A 15 -10.51 3.76 11.41
CA ASP A 15 -9.41 3.56 10.47
C ASP A 15 -8.93 4.87 9.84
N TRP A 16 -9.85 5.82 9.60
CA TRP A 16 -9.49 7.14 9.12
C TRP A 16 -8.71 7.93 10.17
N LEU A 17 -9.12 7.83 11.44
CA LEU A 17 -8.37 8.43 12.55
C LEU A 17 -6.98 7.79 12.69
N ASP A 18 -6.87 6.47 12.58
CA ASP A 18 -5.59 5.76 12.58
C ASP A 18 -4.70 6.23 11.43
N LEU A 19 -5.23 6.30 10.20
CA LEU A 19 -4.47 6.77 9.04
C LEU A 19 -3.99 8.21 9.24
N ILE A 20 -4.88 9.13 9.61
CA ILE A 20 -4.56 10.55 9.69
C ILE A 20 -3.64 10.83 10.88
N PHE A 21 -3.97 10.36 12.08
CA PHE A 21 -3.24 10.74 13.30
C PHE A 21 -2.12 9.78 13.68
N LYS A 22 -2.31 8.45 13.59
CA LYS A 22 -1.26 7.50 13.98
C LYS A 22 -0.22 7.32 12.86
N ASP A 23 -0.68 7.15 11.63
CA ASP A 23 0.19 6.92 10.47
C ASP A 23 0.59 8.24 9.74
N HIS A 24 0.18 9.39 10.29
CA HIS A 24 0.49 10.74 9.79
C HIS A 24 0.08 10.92 8.32
N GLY A 25 -1.04 10.33 7.93
CA GLY A 25 -1.55 10.31 6.57
C GLY A 25 -1.84 11.69 5.99
N PHE A 26 -2.04 12.72 6.84
CA PHE A 26 -2.22 14.11 6.39
C PHE A 26 -1.03 14.63 5.60
N LEU A 27 0.20 14.17 5.90
CA LEU A 27 1.40 14.54 5.14
C LEU A 27 1.32 14.06 3.68
N ARG A 28 0.61 12.96 3.45
CA ARG A 28 0.50 12.31 2.14
C ARG A 28 -0.56 12.93 1.24
N LEU A 29 -1.27 13.95 1.74
CA LEU A 29 -2.18 14.76 0.93
C LEU A 29 -1.43 15.63 -0.09
N CYS A 30 -0.20 16.05 0.25
CA CYS A 30 0.64 16.88 -0.61
C CYS A 30 1.99 16.24 -0.96
N TRP A 31 2.49 15.31 -0.14
CA TRP A 31 3.79 14.68 -0.36
C TRP A 31 3.68 13.18 -0.61
N HIS A 32 3.95 12.77 -1.85
CA HIS A 32 3.81 11.37 -2.31
C HIS A 32 5.14 10.62 -2.43
N ASN A 33 6.26 11.36 -2.51
CA ASN A 33 7.59 10.81 -2.81
C ASN A 33 7.57 9.82 -4.00
N GLN A 34 6.83 10.15 -5.07
CA GLN A 34 6.61 9.27 -6.20
C GLN A 34 7.67 9.47 -7.30
N HIS A 35 8.34 8.39 -7.71
CA HIS A 35 9.42 8.39 -8.68
C HIS A 35 9.37 7.16 -9.59
N ILE A 36 9.85 7.30 -10.82
CA ILE A 36 10.03 6.17 -11.74
C ILE A 36 11.28 5.39 -11.34
N VAL A 37 11.15 4.07 -11.26
CA VAL A 37 12.28 3.15 -11.03
C VAL A 37 12.72 2.51 -12.35
N SER A 38 11.75 2.14 -13.18
CA SER A 38 11.95 1.64 -14.54
C SER A 38 10.67 1.86 -15.35
N ASP A 39 10.68 1.54 -16.63
CA ASP A 39 9.48 1.65 -17.47
C ASP A 39 8.31 0.88 -16.86
N GLY A 40 7.20 1.60 -16.61
CA GLY A 40 5.99 1.07 -15.98
C GLY A 40 6.08 0.78 -14.48
N VAL A 41 7.21 1.05 -13.82
CA VAL A 41 7.43 0.77 -12.39
C VAL A 41 7.68 2.06 -11.62
N TRP A 42 6.85 2.28 -10.60
CA TRP A 42 6.91 3.46 -9.75
C TRP A 42 7.15 3.09 -8.31
N ARG A 43 7.89 3.93 -7.60
CA ARG A 43 8.04 3.90 -6.14
C ARG A 43 7.32 5.11 -5.57
N SER A 44 6.56 4.93 -4.49
CA SER A 44 5.99 6.03 -3.70
C SER A 44 6.02 5.71 -2.21
N ASN A 45 5.60 6.67 -1.37
CA ASN A 45 5.13 6.35 -0.02
C ASN A 45 3.76 5.62 -0.07
N GLN A 46 3.24 5.21 1.09
CA GLN A 46 1.99 4.46 1.17
C GLN A 46 0.80 5.36 0.79
N PRO A 47 0.10 5.06 -0.32
CA PRO A 47 -0.95 5.93 -0.84
C PRO A 47 -2.21 5.86 0.03
N GLY A 48 -2.89 6.99 0.19
CA GLY A 48 -4.24 7.03 0.77
C GLY A 48 -5.31 6.61 -0.24
N PRO A 49 -6.57 6.40 0.19
CA PRO A 49 -7.65 5.92 -0.68
C PRO A 49 -7.88 6.75 -1.96
N SER A 50 -7.88 8.08 -1.84
CA SER A 50 -8.05 8.97 -3.00
C SER A 50 -6.89 8.85 -4.00
N ARG A 51 -5.67 8.64 -3.49
CA ARG A 51 -4.49 8.44 -4.33
C ARG A 51 -4.55 7.11 -5.06
N ILE A 52 -5.00 6.04 -4.39
CA ILE A 52 -5.16 4.73 -5.01
C ILE A 52 -6.16 4.81 -6.17
N ALA A 53 -7.29 5.50 -5.99
CA ALA A 53 -8.24 5.73 -7.08
C ALA A 53 -7.61 6.47 -8.27
N ALA A 54 -6.84 7.54 -8.01
CA ALA A 54 -6.12 8.27 -9.06
C ALA A 54 -5.05 7.42 -9.77
N LEU A 55 -4.34 6.57 -9.03
CA LEU A 55 -3.36 5.64 -9.61
C LEU A 55 -4.05 4.62 -10.53
N GLY A 56 -5.21 4.09 -10.14
CA GLY A 56 -6.00 3.20 -10.99
C GLY A 56 -6.44 3.87 -12.29
N GLN A 57 -6.90 5.12 -12.21
CA GLN A 57 -7.23 5.94 -13.40
C GLN A 57 -6.00 6.21 -14.28
N ALA A 58 -4.82 6.34 -13.68
CA ALA A 58 -3.55 6.47 -14.40
C ALA A 58 -3.03 5.14 -15.00
N GLY A 59 -3.80 4.04 -14.87
CA GLY A 59 -3.47 2.75 -15.47
C GLY A 59 -2.60 1.83 -14.60
N ILE A 60 -2.35 2.18 -13.33
CA ILE A 60 -1.68 1.28 -12.39
C ILE A 60 -2.60 0.10 -12.09
N LYS A 61 -2.09 -1.11 -12.27
CA LYS A 61 -2.85 -2.37 -12.09
C LYS A 61 -2.50 -3.11 -10.81
N THR A 62 -1.31 -2.86 -10.28
CA THR A 62 -0.75 -3.59 -9.13
C THR A 62 -0.03 -2.63 -8.20
N ILE A 63 -0.27 -2.78 -6.90
CA ILE A 63 0.49 -2.12 -5.83
C ILE A 63 1.20 -3.22 -5.03
N ILE A 64 2.51 -3.05 -4.84
CA ILE A 64 3.32 -3.93 -3.98
C ILE A 64 3.56 -3.17 -2.67
N ASN A 65 2.88 -3.59 -1.60
CA ASN A 65 3.05 -3.03 -0.28
C ASN A 65 4.18 -3.75 0.47
N LEU A 66 5.23 -2.99 0.80
CA LEU A 66 6.38 -3.51 1.52
C LEU A 66 6.20 -3.59 3.05
N ARG A 67 5.14 -2.98 3.59
CA ARG A 67 4.84 -2.96 5.03
C ARG A 67 4.13 -4.23 5.50
N GLY A 68 3.55 -5.00 4.58
CA GLY A 68 2.74 -6.18 4.86
C GLY A 68 1.33 -5.86 5.39
N PRO A 69 0.53 -6.90 5.64
CA PRO A 69 -0.82 -6.74 6.17
C PRO A 69 -0.81 -6.27 7.62
N ARG A 70 -1.70 -5.33 7.95
CA ARG A 70 -1.79 -4.73 9.30
C ARG A 70 -3.24 -4.54 9.72
N GLN A 71 -3.50 -4.63 11.02
CA GLN A 71 -4.81 -4.35 11.60
C GLN A 71 -5.06 -2.84 11.85
N ASP A 72 -4.18 -1.97 11.33
CA ASP A 72 -4.34 -0.52 11.44
C ASP A 72 -5.15 0.06 10.30
N GLY A 73 -5.70 1.25 10.54
CA GLY A 73 -6.55 1.90 9.57
C GLY A 73 -5.91 2.20 8.22
N GLY A 74 -4.60 2.46 8.20
CA GLY A 74 -3.86 2.74 6.98
C GLY A 74 -3.92 1.58 5.99
N TRP A 75 -3.62 0.36 6.47
CA TRP A 75 -3.70 -0.82 5.62
C TRP A 75 -5.14 -1.23 5.29
N GLN A 76 -6.08 -1.14 6.24
CA GLN A 76 -7.49 -1.50 5.98
C GLN A 76 -8.11 -0.61 4.88
N LEU A 77 -7.78 0.68 4.89
CA LEU A 77 -8.20 1.66 3.88
C LEU A 77 -7.53 1.42 2.53
N GLU A 78 -6.24 1.06 2.52
CA GLU A 78 -5.51 0.71 1.30
C GLU A 78 -6.10 -0.54 0.62
N ALA A 79 -6.31 -1.62 1.38
CA ALA A 79 -6.89 -2.86 0.87
C ALA A 79 -8.29 -2.63 0.26
N GLU A 80 -9.15 -1.89 0.96
CA GLU A 80 -10.47 -1.52 0.45
C GLU A 80 -10.39 -0.67 -0.83
N ALA A 81 -9.52 0.35 -0.85
CA ALA A 81 -9.38 1.24 -2.00
C ALA A 81 -8.84 0.50 -3.24
N CYS A 82 -7.88 -0.41 -3.05
CA CYS A 82 -7.37 -1.26 -4.12
C CYS A 82 -8.47 -2.14 -4.71
N ALA A 83 -9.27 -2.80 -3.86
CA ALA A 83 -10.40 -3.62 -4.31
C ALA A 83 -11.42 -2.79 -5.11
N LYS A 84 -11.74 -1.57 -4.66
CA LYS A 84 -12.66 -0.66 -5.37
C LYS A 84 -12.10 -0.16 -6.71
N ALA A 85 -10.79 0.07 -6.78
CA ALA A 85 -10.11 0.56 -7.98
C ALA A 85 -9.77 -0.56 -8.98
N GLY A 86 -10.03 -1.84 -8.64
CA GLY A 86 -9.60 -2.97 -9.45
C GLY A 86 -8.07 -3.15 -9.48
N ILE A 87 -7.36 -2.62 -8.48
CA ILE A 87 -5.91 -2.75 -8.33
C ILE A 87 -5.60 -4.02 -7.52
N THR A 88 -4.68 -4.83 -8.04
CA THR A 88 -4.16 -5.98 -7.30
C THR A 88 -3.21 -5.50 -6.20
N LEU A 89 -3.54 -5.77 -4.95
CA LEU A 89 -2.66 -5.49 -3.82
C LEU A 89 -1.83 -6.74 -3.48
N LEU A 90 -0.51 -6.60 -3.51
CA LEU A 90 0.43 -7.63 -3.12
C LEU A 90 1.17 -7.18 -1.86
N ASP A 91 1.08 -7.96 -0.79
CA ASP A 91 1.78 -7.69 0.47
C ASP A 91 3.08 -8.49 0.55
N PHE A 92 4.21 -7.86 0.23
CA PHE A 92 5.54 -8.45 0.39
C PHE A 92 6.24 -7.79 1.59
N THR A 93 6.27 -8.45 2.74
CA THR A 93 6.74 -7.80 3.98
C THR A 93 8.26 -7.71 4.04
N ALA A 94 8.81 -6.53 3.79
CA ALA A 94 10.21 -6.22 4.01
C ALA A 94 10.41 -5.55 5.37
N ARG A 95 11.47 -5.90 6.10
CA ARG A 95 11.78 -5.29 7.39
C ARG A 95 12.56 -4.00 7.19
N SER A 96 12.22 -2.95 7.93
CA SER A 96 12.95 -1.67 7.84
C SER A 96 14.35 -1.72 8.45
N ARG A 97 14.59 -2.64 9.38
CA ARG A 97 15.82 -2.71 10.20
C ARG A 97 16.85 -3.74 9.72
N ALA A 98 16.55 -4.48 8.67
CA ALA A 98 17.45 -5.49 8.12
C ALA A 98 17.20 -5.63 6.62
N ALA A 99 18.27 -5.86 5.85
CA ALA A 99 18.13 -6.21 4.46
C ALA A 99 17.30 -7.52 4.31
N PRO A 100 16.53 -7.66 3.21
CA PRO A 100 15.89 -8.94 2.88
C PRO A 100 16.91 -10.07 2.87
N SER A 101 16.55 -11.23 3.41
CA SER A 101 17.40 -12.41 3.26
C SER A 101 17.39 -12.89 1.82
N LYS A 102 18.41 -13.68 1.45
CA LYS A 102 18.50 -14.27 0.13
C LYS A 102 17.25 -15.09 -0.17
N GLU A 103 16.85 -15.92 0.78
CA GLU A 103 15.68 -16.81 0.70
C GLU A 103 14.40 -16.00 0.46
N MET A 104 14.22 -14.89 1.19
CA MET A 104 13.07 -14.00 1.01
C MET A 104 12.96 -13.45 -0.41
N LEU A 105 14.09 -13.14 -1.07
CA LEU A 105 14.10 -12.61 -2.43
C LEU A 105 13.86 -13.69 -3.49
N TYR A 106 14.41 -14.89 -3.33
CA TYR A 106 14.19 -15.99 -4.28
C TYR A 106 12.80 -16.63 -4.15
N GLU A 107 12.16 -16.46 -3.01
CA GLU A 107 10.80 -16.92 -2.75
C GLU A 107 9.71 -15.91 -3.13
N ALA A 108 10.10 -14.70 -3.58
CA ALA A 108 9.21 -13.61 -3.96
C ALA A 108 8.58 -13.85 -5.34
#